data_AF-A0A2H0M1R9-F1
#
_entry.id   AF-A0A2H0M1R9-F1
#
_cell.length_a   1.000
_cell.length_b   1.000
_cell.length_c   1.000
_cell.angle_alpha   90.00
_cell.angle_beta   90.00
_cell.angle_gamma   90.00
#
_symmetry.space_group_name_H-M   'P 1'
#
loop_
_entity.id
_entity.type
_entity.pdbx_description
1 polymer ?
#
loop_
_entity_poly.entity_id
_entity_poly.type
_entity_poly.pdbx_seq_one_letter_code
_entity_poly.pdbx_strand_id
1 'polypeptide(L)' 'MPEEIILKVADTIECSNGQKGIIEKIRIISSGRFLEEYVYDGRGQDLVLTLRGNNSLINLWVKDTRIHKVSGEKKG' A
#
# COMPACT_ATOMS: atom_id res chain seq x y z
N MET A 1 17.81 -8.13 3.05
CA MET A 1 16.55 -8.57 3.67
C MET A 1 15.48 -7.60 3.19
N PRO A 2 14.27 -8.04 2.80
CA PRO A 2 13.20 -7.07 2.53
C PRO A 2 12.97 -6.29 3.83
N GLU A 3 13.10 -4.97 3.75
CA GLU A 3 12.78 -4.09 4.89
C GLU A 3 11.30 -4.28 5.21
N GLU A 4 10.98 -4.64 6.45
CA GLU A 4 9.59 -4.70 6.88
C GLU A 4 9.01 -3.29 6.84
N ILE A 5 8.00 -3.08 6.01
CA ILE A 5 7.32 -1.79 5.88
C ILE A 5 5.97 -1.91 6.58
N ILE A 6 5.67 -0.99 7.51
CA ILE A 6 4.32 -0.88 8.06
C ILE A 6 3.48 0.01 7.14
N LEU A 7 2.50 -0.59 6.48
CA LEU A 7 1.50 0.10 5.68
C LEU A 7 0.32 0.48 6.55
N LYS A 8 -0.14 1.72 6.45
CA LYS A 8 -1.29 2.24 7.19
C LYS A 8 -2.26 2.92 6.25
N VAL A 9 -3.54 2.94 6.60
CA VAL A 9 -4.50 3.85 5.97
C VAL A 9 -4.00 5.29 6.10
N ALA A 10 -4.22 6.09 5.07
CA ALA A 10 -3.68 7.44 4.85
C ALA A 10 -2.17 7.54 4.52
N ASP A 11 -1.41 6.43 4.54
CA ASP A 11 -0.05 6.46 4.02
C ASP A 11 -0.05 6.76 2.52
N THR A 12 0.92 7.54 2.07
CA THR A 12 1.23 7.67 0.65
C THR A 12 2.25 6.61 0.25
N ILE A 13 1.94 5.83 -0.78
CA ILE A 13 2.85 4.85 -1.35
C ILE A 13 3.10 5.14 -2.82
N GLU A 14 4.26 4.70 -3.30
CA GLU A 14 4.61 4.63 -4.71
C GLU A 14 4.84 3.18 -5.10
N CYS A 15 4.25 2.80 -6.22
CA CYS A 15 4.34 1.49 -6.81
C CYS A 15 5.44 1.48 -7.87
N SER A 16 6.09 0.33 -8.07
CA SER A 16 7.15 0.15 -9.08
C SER A 16 6.76 0.50 -10.53
N ASN A 17 5.47 0.59 -10.84
CA ASN A 17 4.96 1.05 -12.13
C ASN A 17 4.83 2.58 -12.23
N GLY A 18 5.33 3.34 -11.25
CA GLY A 18 5.26 4.79 -11.16
C GLY A 18 3.93 5.34 -10.65
N GLN A 19 2.99 4.48 -10.25
CA GLN A 19 1.72 4.92 -9.66
C GLN A 19 1.94 5.33 -8.20
N LYS A 20 1.47 6.54 -7.86
CA LYS A 20 1.47 7.05 -6.50
C LYS A 20 0.03 7.24 -6.01
N GLY A 21 -0.24 6.89 -4.76
CA GLY A 21 -1.57 7.03 -4.19
C GLY A 21 -1.58 6.96 -2.67
N ILE A 22 -2.67 7.46 -2.09
CA ILE A 22 -2.94 7.38 -0.65
C ILE A 22 -3.70 6.09 -0.38
N ILE A 23 -3.30 5.30 0.61
CA ILE A 23 -4.00 4.09 1.03
C ILE A 23 -5.33 4.48 1.68
N GLU A 24 -6.44 4.06 1.09
CA GLU A 24 -7.78 4.23 1.63
C GLU A 24 -8.22 3.04 2.47
N LYS A 25 -7.87 1.84 1.99
CA LYS A 25 -8.27 0.57 2.59
C LYS A 25 -7.17 -0.45 2.40
N ILE A 26 -6.98 -1.26 3.43
CA ILE A 26 -6.14 -2.45 3.39
C ILE A 26 -7.07 -3.65 3.57
N ARG A 27 -7.11 -4.57 2.60
CA ARG A 27 -7.97 -5.75 2.64
C ARG A 27 -7.15 -7.02 2.48
N ILE A 28 -7.38 -7.98 3.37
CA ILE A 28 -6.88 -9.35 3.23
C ILE A 28 -7.85 -10.12 2.34
N ILE A 29 -7.38 -10.71 1.23
CA ILE A 29 -8.27 -11.34 0.24
C ILE A 29 -8.90 -12.61 0.83
N SER A 30 -8.09 -13.49 1.42
CA SER A 30 -8.53 -14.78 1.97
C SER A 30 -9.66 -14.68 2.99
N SER A 31 -9.63 -13.65 3.84
CA SER A 31 -10.63 -13.42 4.89
C SER A 31 -11.66 -12.34 4.56
N GLY A 32 -11.37 -11.51 3.56
CA GLY A 32 -12.13 -10.29 3.26
C GLY A 32 -12.02 -9.19 4.32
N ARG A 33 -11.25 -9.38 5.39
CA ARG A 33 -11.14 -8.45 6.52
C ARG A 33 -10.41 -7.17 6.12
N PHE A 34 -10.91 -6.04 6.61
CA PHE A 34 -10.24 -4.74 6.51
C PHE A 34 -9.31 -4.51 7.71
N LEU A 35 -8.18 -3.87 7.47
CA LEU A 35 -7.18 -3.51 8.47
C LEU A 35 -6.86 -2.02 8.41
N GLU A 36 -6.53 -1.44 9.56
CA GLU A 36 -5.99 -0.08 9.65
C GLU A 36 -4.49 -0.05 9.32
N GLU A 37 -3.78 -1.12 9.66
CA GLU A 37 -2.36 -1.29 9.37
C GLU A 37 -2.00 -2.74 9.02
N TYR A 38 -0.92 -2.92 8.26
CA TYR A 38 -0.39 -4.21 7.88
C TYR A 38 1.14 -4.18 7.78
N VAL A 39 1.79 -5.19 8.36
CA VAL A 39 3.25 -5.38 8.26
C VAL A 39 3.54 -6.08 6.94
N TYR A 40 4.14 -5.35 6.00
CA TYR A 40 4.50 -5.83 4.68
C TYR A 40 5.94 -6.35 4.67
N ASP A 41 6.08 -7.64 4.38
CA ASP A 41 7.34 -8.39 4.33
C ASP A 41 7.95 -8.49 2.91
N GLY A 42 7.36 -7.80 1.93
CA GLY A 42 7.76 -7.89 0.53
C GLY A 42 7.07 -8.97 -0.30
N ARG A 43 6.21 -9.83 0.28
CA ARG A 43 5.53 -10.90 -0.45
C ARG A 43 4.11 -10.56 -0.87
N GLY A 44 3.35 -9.88 0.00
CA GLY A 44 2.05 -9.27 -0.33
C GLY A 44 1.00 -10.16 -1.01
N GLN A 45 1.13 -11.50 -0.95
CA GLN A 45 0.40 -12.41 -1.83
C GLN A 45 -1.12 -12.42 -1.61
N ASP A 46 -1.56 -12.01 -0.42
CA ASP A 46 -2.97 -12.05 0.02
C ASP A 46 -3.52 -10.64 0.35
N LEU A 47 -2.85 -9.59 -0.14
CA LEU A 47 -3.14 -8.20 0.22
C LEU A 47 -3.62 -7.38 -1.00
N VAL A 48 -4.73 -6.66 -0.82
CA VAL A 48 -5.20 -5.62 -1.76
C VAL A 48 -5.23 -4.28 -1.05
N LEU A 49 -4.66 -3.27 -1.70
CA LEU A 49 -4.74 -1.88 -1.27
C LEU A 49 -5.71 -1.14 -2.18
N THR A 50 -6.68 -0.43 -1.62
CA THR A 50 -7.41 0.59 -2.38
C THR A 50 -6.63 1.89 -2.27
N LEU A 51 -6.17 2.42 -3.39
CA LEU A 51 -5.42 3.66 -3.48
C LEU A 51 -6.31 4.77 -4.04
N ARG A 52 -6.26 5.94 -3.40
CA ARG A 52 -6.78 7.20 -3.95
C ARG A 52 -5.65 7.92 -4.68
N GLY A 53 -5.75 7.94 -6.01
CA GLY A 53 -4.95 8.82 -6.87
C GLY A 53 -5.63 10.17 -7.07
N ASN A 54 -5.07 11.04 -7.92
CA ASN A 54 -5.57 12.40 -8.13
C ASN A 54 -7.07 12.47 -8.46
N ASN A 55 -7.57 11.57 -9.33
CA ASN A 55 -8.96 11.58 -9.79
C ASN A 55 -9.59 10.17 -9.87
N SER A 56 -8.99 9.16 -9.23
CA SER A 56 -9.51 7.79 -9.32
C SER A 56 -9.18 6.96 -8.08
N LEU A 57 -9.99 5.92 -7.87
CA LEU A 57 -9.72 4.84 -6.93
C LEU A 57 -9.21 3.63 -7.72
N ILE A 58 -8.11 3.05 -7.26
CA ILE A 58 -7.46 1.90 -7.89
C ILE A 58 -7.30 0.80 -6.84
N ASN A 59 -7.66 -0.44 -7.18
CA ASN A 59 -7.36 -1.60 -6.34
C ASN A 59 -6.04 -2.23 -6.80
N LEU A 60 -5.02 -2.13 -5.95
CA LEU A 60 -3.69 -2.69 -6.17
C LEU A 60 -3.58 -4.05 -5.50
N TRP A 61 -3.25 -5.07 -6.30
CA TRP A 61 -2.88 -6.39 -5.81
C TRP A 61 -1.37 -6.40 -5.51
N VAL A 62 -1.00 -6.55 -4.24
CA VAL A 62 0.39 -6.35 -3.81
C VAL A 62 1.28 -7.53 -4.20
N LYS A 63 0.70 -8.72 -4.41
CA LYS A 63 1.39 -9.94 -4.87
C LYS A 63 2.39 -9.68 -6.00
N ASP A 64 2.00 -8.87 -6.98
CA ASP A 64 2.73 -8.67 -8.23
C ASP A 64 3.38 -7.29 -8.31
N THR A 65 3.30 -6.47 -7.25
CA THR A 65 3.75 -5.07 -7.27
C THR A 65 4.64 -4.74 -6.08
N ARG A 66 5.87 -4.31 -6.36
CA ARG A 66 6.73 -3.71 -5.34
C ARG A 66 6.19 -2.33 -4.96
N ILE A 67 6.12 -2.08 -3.66
CA ILE A 67 5.62 -0.86 -3.05
C ILE A 67 6.70 -0.23 -2.17
N HIS A 68 6.77 1.09 -2.22
CA HIS A 68 7.66 1.89 -1.39
C HIS A 68 6.84 2.96 -0.68
N LYS A 69 7.08 3.15 0.61
CA LYS A 69 6.43 4.22 1.37
C LYS A 69 7.08 5.55 0.99
N VAL A 70 6.27 6.52 0.57
CA VAL A 70 6.76 7.86 0.32
C VAL A 70 6.73 8.60 1.64
N SER A 71 7.88 8.70 2.28
CA SER A 71 8.05 9.61 3.42
C SER A 71 7.73 11.02 2.91
N GLY A 72 6.69 11.64 3.48
CA GLY A 72 6.47 13.07 3.25
C GLY A 72 7.76 13.80 3.60
N GLU A 73 8.25 14.65 2.69
CA GLU A 73 9.38 15.53 2.95
C GLU A 73 9.20 16.14 4.34
N LYS A 74 10.16 15.91 5.24
CA LYS A 74 10.32 16.78 6.41
C LYS A 74 10.52 18.17 5.82
N LYS A 75 9.47 19.01 5.84
CA LYS A 75 9.66 20.45 5.81
C LYS A 75 10.49 20.78 7.06
N GLY A 76 11.78 21.02 6.84
CA GLY A 76 12.65 21.69 7.80
C GLY A 76 12.21 23.13 8.02
#